data_AF-A0A0K0DR40-F1
#
_entry.id   AF-A0A0K0DR40-F1
#
_cell.length_a   1.000
_cell.length_b   1.000
_cell.length_c   1.000
_cell.angle_alpha   90.00
_cell.angle_beta   90.00
_cell.angle_gamma   90.00
#
_symmetry.space_group_name_H-M   'P 1'
#
loop_
_entity.id
_entity.type
_entity.pdbx_description
1 polymer ?
#
loop_
_entity_poly.entity_id
_entity_poly.type
_entity_poly.pdbx_seq_one_letter_code
_entity_poly.pdbx_strand_id
1 'polypeptide(L)'
;MSNVLSVLWSMDNKFVLSGSNEMNVRVWKAKAAEKIGPLAPREKAAFMYNEKLREQFKEHPEIRRIARYRNVPRSIYHATREHAAIRASQSRKEFNRRRAEGIKDEDVEFVPLVQKAMVKSSTEIL
;
A
#
# COMPACT_ATOMS: atom_id res chain seq x y z
N MET A 1 -1.81 -0.58 -22.29
CA MET A 1 -1.44 -0.46 -20.86
C MET A 1 -0.48 -1.59 -20.57
N SER A 2 0.71 -1.30 -20.07
CA SER A 2 1.69 -2.34 -19.75
C SER A 2 1.45 -2.89 -18.36
N ASN A 3 1.54 -4.20 -18.24
CA ASN A 3 1.23 -4.93 -17.01
C ASN A 3 2.54 -5.45 -16.41
N VAL A 4 2.71 -5.20 -15.11
CA VAL A 4 3.80 -5.81 -14.35
C VAL A 4 3.37 -7.24 -14.00
N LEU A 5 4.16 -8.22 -14.42
CA LEU A 5 3.88 -9.64 -14.24
C LEU A 5 4.64 -10.21 -13.04
N SER A 6 5.88 -9.77 -12.83
CA SER A 6 6.75 -10.26 -11.76
C SER A 6 7.49 -9.11 -11.08
N VAL A 7 7.71 -9.25 -9.78
CA VAL A 7 8.49 -8.30 -8.96
C VAL A 7 9.43 -9.08 -8.06
N LEU A 8 10.70 -8.70 -8.04
CA LEU A 8 11.74 -9.32 -7.21
C LEU A 8 12.55 -8.25 -6.47
N TRP A 9 13.05 -8.59 -5.30
CA TRP A 9 14.06 -7.79 -4.59
C TRP A 9 15.47 -8.19 -5.02
N SER A 10 16.39 -7.23 -5.01
CA SER A 10 17.82 -7.52 -5.07
C SER A 10 18.30 -8.10 -3.72
N MET A 11 19.36 -8.91 -3.76
CA MET A 11 19.93 -9.54 -2.56
C MET A 11 20.52 -8.54 -1.56
N ASP A 12 20.76 -7.29 -1.97
CA ASP A 12 21.25 -6.21 -1.12
C ASP A 12 20.12 -5.33 -0.54
N ASN A 13 18.85 -5.65 -0.79
CA ASN A 13 17.65 -4.91 -0.37
C ASN A 13 17.60 -3.43 -0.82
N LYS A 14 18.42 -3.02 -1.78
CA LYS A 14 18.45 -1.63 -2.27
C LYS A 14 17.57 -1.41 -3.49
N PHE A 15 17.32 -2.46 -4.26
CA PHE A 15 16.64 -2.37 -5.53
C PHE A 15 15.45 -3.32 -5.63
N VAL A 16 14.47 -2.90 -6.41
CA VAL A 16 13.30 -3.68 -6.80
C VAL A 16 13.33 -3.85 -8.30
N LEU A 17 13.26 -5.09 -8.77
CA LEU A 17 13.22 -5.45 -10.18
C LEU A 17 11.77 -5.73 -10.58
N SER A 18 11.33 -5.19 -11.71
CA SER A 18 10.00 -5.43 -12.26
C SER A 18 10.09 -6.01 -13.67
N GLY A 19 9.47 -7.18 -13.88
CA GLY A 19 9.27 -7.78 -15.20
C GLY A 19 7.92 -7.34 -15.78
N SER A 20 7.96 -6.72 -16.96
CA SER A 20 6.77 -6.28 -17.70
C SER A 20 6.41 -7.25 -18.82
N ASN A 21 5.13 -7.30 -19.19
CA ASN A 21 4.67 -7.99 -20.40
C ASN A 21 5.22 -7.41 -21.71
N GLU A 22 5.82 -6.21 -21.67
CA GLU A 22 6.57 -5.60 -22.79
C GLU A 22 7.98 -6.17 -22.98
N MET A 23 8.28 -7.33 -22.38
CA MET A 23 9.63 -7.96 -22.40
C MET A 23 10.74 -7.07 -21.81
N ASN A 24 10.36 -6.09 -20.98
CA ASN A 24 11.29 -5.18 -20.32
C ASN A 24 11.46 -5.55 -18.85
N VAL A 25 12.71 -5.63 -18.41
CA VAL A 25 13.07 -5.69 -16.99
C VAL A 25 13.56 -4.32 -16.56
N ARG A 26 12.89 -3.71 -15.58
CA ARG A 26 13.25 -2.38 -15.04
C ARG A 26 13.72 -2.52 -13.61
N VAL A 27 14.73 -1.73 -13.25
CA VAL A 27 15.31 -1.69 -11.90
C VAL A 27 14.96 -0.36 -11.26
N TRP A 28 14.42 -0.43 -10.04
CA TRP A 28 13.97 0.71 -9.25
C TRP A 28 14.73 0.75 -7.93
N LYS A 29 15.01 1.94 -7.40
CA LYS A 29 15.45 2.06 -6.00
C LYS A 29 14.29 1.72 -5.07
N ALA A 30 14.53 0.91 -4.06
CA ALA A 30 13.55 0.64 -3.00
C ALA A 30 13.19 1.93 -2.24
N LYS A 31 14.21 2.72 -1.89
CA LYS A 31 14.06 4.08 -1.37
C LYS A 31 14.38 5.11 -2.46
N ALA A 32 13.35 5.74 -3.03
CA ALA A 32 13.53 6.68 -4.14
C ALA A 32 14.47 7.86 -3.84
N ALA A 33 14.45 8.37 -2.60
CA ALA A 33 15.28 9.49 -2.16
C ALA A 33 16.69 9.08 -1.69
N GLU A 34 16.99 7.79 -1.63
CA GLU A 34 18.31 7.32 -1.18
C GLU A 34 19.37 7.60 -2.26
N LYS A 35 20.50 8.17 -1.82
CA LYS A 35 21.64 8.45 -2.68
C LYS A 35 22.47 7.18 -2.87
N ILE A 36 22.81 6.86 -4.12
CA ILE A 36 23.69 5.72 -4.43
C ILE A 36 25.13 6.19 -4.28
N GLY A 37 25.96 5.37 -3.65
CA GLY A 37 27.40 5.59 -3.50
C GLY A 37 27.81 5.90 -2.06
N PRO A 38 29.12 6.11 -1.82
CA PRO A 38 29.63 6.48 -0.51
C PRO A 38 29.18 7.90 -0.14
N LEU A 39 28.73 8.08 1.10
CA LEU A 39 28.38 9.38 1.67
C LEU A 39 29.44 9.82 2.68
N ALA A 40 29.72 11.12 2.72
CA ALA A 40 30.54 11.69 3.79
C ALA A 40 29.84 11.51 5.16
N PRO A 41 30.59 11.37 6.27
CA PRO A 41 29.98 11.17 7.60
C PRO A 41 28.97 12.26 7.98
N ARG A 42 29.28 13.52 7.66
CA ARG A 42 28.38 14.66 7.90
C ARG A 42 27.09 14.57 7.09
N GLU A 43 27.19 14.13 5.83
CA GLU A 43 26.03 13.95 4.96
C GLU A 43 25.14 12.81 5.48
N LYS A 44 25.75 11.69 5.88
CA LYS A 44 25.05 10.55 6.47
C LYS A 44 24.30 10.95 7.75
N ALA A 45 24.96 11.72 8.64
CA ALA A 45 24.32 12.21 9.86
C ALA A 45 23.12 13.11 9.57
N ALA A 46 23.22 14.01 8.58
CA ALA A 46 22.13 14.87 8.17
C ALA A 46 20.92 14.06 7.63
N PHE A 47 21.17 13.02 6.82
CA PHE A 47 20.10 12.13 6.35
C PHE A 47 19.41 11.39 7.50
N MET A 48 20.18 10.83 8.44
CA MET A 48 19.62 10.14 9.61
C MET A 48 18.77 11.07 10.48
N TYR A 49 19.25 12.30 10.70
CA TYR A 49 18.50 13.30 11.45
C TYR A 49 17.17 13.67 10.75
N ASN A 50 17.22 13.90 9.44
CA ASN A 50 16.03 14.21 8.65
C ASN A 50 15.04 13.04 8.58
N GLU A 51 15.50 11.79 8.45
CA GLU A 51 14.64 10.60 8.53
C GLU A 51 13.96 10.54 9.90
N LYS A 52 14.70 10.80 11.00
CA LYS A 52 14.13 10.78 12.35
C LYS A 52 13.07 11.85 12.56
N LEU A 53 13.30 13.06 12.07
CA LEU A 53 12.31 14.14 12.12
C LEU A 53 11.04 13.76 11.34
N ARG A 54 11.19 13.22 10.13
CA ARG A 54 10.05 12.78 9.31
C ARG A 54 9.26 11.66 9.98
N GLU A 55 9.92 10.78 10.71
CA GLU A 55 9.28 9.72 11.50
C GLU A 55 8.51 10.30 12.69
N GLN A 56 9.15 11.17 13.48
CA GLN A 56 8.55 11.81 14.64
C GLN A 56 7.31 12.63 14.28
N PHE A 57 7.37 13.38 13.18
CA PHE A 57 6.29 14.27 12.74
C PHE A 57 5.39 13.67 11.64
N LYS A 58 5.39 12.34 11.48
CA LYS A 58 4.64 11.63 10.42
C LYS A 58 3.13 11.88 10.47
N GLU A 59 2.57 12.04 11.65
CA GLU A 59 1.12 12.21 11.86
C GLU A 59 0.64 13.65 11.62
N HIS A 60 1.55 14.62 11.55
CA HIS A 60 1.19 16.00 11.28
C HIS A 60 0.48 16.11 9.92
N PRO A 61 -0.71 16.76 9.83
CA PRO A 61 -1.56 16.70 8.63
C PRO A 61 -0.86 17.18 7.37
N GLU A 62 -0.04 18.23 7.47
CA GLU A 62 0.70 18.78 6.34
C GLU A 62 1.81 17.85 5.85
N ILE A 63 2.60 17.30 6.79
CA ILE A 63 3.70 16.38 6.48
C ILE A 63 3.12 15.09 5.89
N ARG A 64 2.05 14.57 6.50
CA ARG A 64 1.34 13.39 6.03
C ARG A 64 0.70 13.58 4.65
N ARG A 65 0.21 14.79 4.34
CA ARG A 65 -0.32 15.14 3.00
C ARG A 65 0.80 15.10 1.96
N ILE A 66 1.92 15.76 2.23
CA ILE A 66 3.07 15.81 1.31
C ILE A 66 3.68 14.40 1.14
N ALA A 67 3.91 13.69 2.24
CA ALA A 67 4.53 12.37 2.22
C ALA A 67 3.70 11.30 1.48
N ARG A 68 2.37 11.45 1.45
CA ARG A 68 1.46 10.52 0.73
C ARG A 68 1.13 10.94 -0.69
N TYR A 69 1.49 12.15 -1.10
CA TYR A 69 1.20 12.62 -2.44
C TYR A 69 2.00 11.80 -3.49
N ARG A 70 1.30 11.32 -4.53
CA ARG A 70 1.91 10.66 -5.71
C ARG A 70 1.14 11.09 -6.95
N ASN A 71 1.86 11.31 -8.04
CA ASN A 71 1.26 11.54 -9.36
C ASN A 71 1.01 10.18 -10.01
N VAL A 72 -0.26 9.79 -10.08
CA VAL A 72 -0.67 8.51 -10.68
C VAL A 72 -1.41 8.74 -11.99
N PRO A 73 -1.30 7.84 -12.99
CA PRO A 73 -2.09 7.91 -14.21
C PRO A 73 -3.60 8.01 -13.95
N ARG A 74 -4.32 8.70 -14.84
CA ARG A 74 -5.74 9.00 -14.68
C ARG A 74 -6.62 7.74 -14.55
N SER A 75 -6.30 6.69 -15.30
CA SER A 75 -7.00 5.40 -15.22
C SER A 75 -6.89 4.79 -13.82
N ILE A 76 -5.70 4.79 -13.24
CA ILE A 76 -5.44 4.28 -11.89
C ILE A 76 -6.10 5.16 -10.83
N TYR A 77 -6.05 6.49 -10.99
CA TYR A 77 -6.70 7.42 -10.07
C TYR A 77 -8.21 7.16 -9.96
N HIS A 78 -8.89 7.06 -11.10
CA HIS A 78 -10.34 6.81 -11.13
C HIS A 78 -10.68 5.43 -10.59
N ALA A 79 -9.97 4.39 -11.00
CA ALA A 79 -10.17 3.03 -10.49
C ALA A 79 -9.96 2.96 -8.97
N THR A 80 -8.94 3.63 -8.44
CA THR A 80 -8.68 3.67 -6.98
C THR A 80 -9.84 4.33 -6.24
N ARG A 81 -10.37 5.44 -6.76
CA ARG A 81 -11.51 6.16 -6.17
C ARG A 81 -12.79 5.31 -6.21
N GLU A 82 -13.03 4.62 -7.32
CA GLU A 82 -14.15 3.69 -7.48
C GLU A 82 -14.06 2.52 -6.49
N HIS A 83 -12.91 1.86 -6.40
CA HIS A 83 -12.70 0.78 -5.44
C HIS A 83 -12.86 1.24 -3.98
N ALA A 84 -12.46 2.47 -3.66
CA ALA A 84 -12.68 3.03 -2.33
C ALA A 84 -14.18 3.19 -2.03
N ALA A 85 -14.98 3.68 -2.99
CA ALA A 85 -16.43 3.79 -2.85
C ALA A 85 -17.11 2.43 -2.71
N ILE A 86 -16.69 1.44 -3.51
CA ILE A 86 -17.18 0.05 -3.45
C ILE A 86 -16.90 -0.54 -2.07
N ARG A 87 -15.64 -0.47 -1.58
CA ARG A 87 -15.28 -0.99 -0.25
C ARG A 87 -16.06 -0.32 0.86
N ALA A 88 -16.19 1.01 0.83
CA ALA A 88 -16.96 1.74 1.83
C ALA A 88 -18.45 1.34 1.82
N SER A 89 -19.03 1.11 0.63
CA SER A 89 -20.41 0.62 0.50
C SER A 89 -20.57 -0.79 1.07
N GLN A 90 -19.63 -1.70 0.78
CA GLN A 90 -19.63 -3.05 1.32
C GLN A 90 -19.49 -3.05 2.85
N SER A 91 -18.57 -2.28 3.41
CA SER A 91 -18.41 -2.15 4.86
C SER A 91 -19.66 -1.59 5.54
N ARG A 92 -20.31 -0.58 4.93
CA ARG A 92 -21.59 -0.05 5.45
C ARG A 92 -22.71 -1.09 5.41
N LYS A 93 -22.86 -1.83 4.31
CA LYS A 93 -23.88 -2.88 4.18
C LYS A 93 -23.67 -3.99 5.20
N GLU A 94 -22.43 -4.40 5.41
CA GLU A 94 -22.08 -5.42 6.39
C GLU A 94 -22.37 -4.94 7.82
N PHE A 95 -21.96 -3.73 8.16
CA PHE A 95 -22.26 -3.12 9.45
C PHE A 95 -23.77 -3.02 9.72
N ASN A 96 -24.54 -2.58 8.73
CA ASN A 96 -26.00 -2.50 8.84
C ASN A 96 -26.63 -3.89 9.02
N ARG A 97 -26.10 -4.92 8.34
CA ARG A 97 -26.58 -6.30 8.51
C ARG A 97 -26.32 -6.82 9.92
N ARG A 98 -25.11 -6.64 10.46
CA ARG A 98 -24.78 -7.04 11.84
C ARG A 98 -25.67 -6.36 12.87
N ARG A 99 -25.89 -5.05 12.71
CA ARG A 99 -26.81 -4.31 13.58
C ARG A 99 -28.25 -4.79 13.48
N ALA A 100 -28.72 -5.13 12.28
CA ALA A 100 -30.06 -5.69 12.09
C ALA A 100 -30.21 -7.09 12.72
N GLU A 101 -29.15 -7.90 12.70
CA GLU A 101 -29.07 -9.22 13.35
C GLU A 101 -28.89 -9.12 14.89
N GLY A 102 -28.77 -7.89 15.43
CA GLY A 102 -28.60 -7.66 16.87
C GLY A 102 -27.21 -8.00 17.41
N ILE A 103 -26.24 -8.27 16.53
CA ILE A 103 -24.85 -8.58 16.90
C ILE A 103 -24.19 -7.29 17.42
N LYS A 104 -23.64 -7.35 18.63
CA LYS A 104 -22.88 -6.24 19.21
C LYS A 104 -21.51 -6.17 18.55
N ASP A 105 -20.96 -4.96 18.41
CA ASP A 105 -19.65 -4.77 17.77
C ASP A 105 -18.51 -5.52 18.50
N GLU A 106 -18.67 -5.79 19.80
CA GLU A 106 -17.68 -6.52 20.61
C GLU A 106 -17.62 -8.03 20.30
N ASP A 107 -18.72 -8.59 19.79
CA ASP A 107 -18.82 -10.02 19.46
C ASP A 107 -18.28 -10.33 18.03
N VAL A 108 -17.81 -9.30 17.31
CA VAL A 108 -17.33 -9.43 15.93
C VAL A 108 -15.87 -9.84 15.91
N GLU A 109 -15.61 -11.10 15.54
CA GLU A 109 -14.24 -11.58 15.34
C GLU A 109 -13.59 -10.90 14.12
N PHE A 110 -12.36 -10.39 14.30
CA PHE A 110 -11.61 -9.79 13.21
C PHE A 110 -11.09 -10.88 12.26
N VAL A 111 -11.74 -11.01 11.11
CA VAL A 111 -11.27 -11.90 10.03
C VAL A 111 -10.50 -11.09 8.99
N PRO A 112 -9.21 -11.42 8.72
CA PRO A 112 -8.45 -10.81 7.64
C PRO A 112 -9.17 -10.92 6.30
N LEU A 113 -9.10 -9.88 5.47
CA LEU A 113 -9.79 -9.82 4.17
C LEU A 113 -9.46 -11.00 3.25
N VAL A 114 -8.21 -11.48 3.30
CA VAL A 114 -7.75 -12.63 2.51
C VAL A 114 -8.49 -13.91 2.93
N GLN A 115 -8.57 -14.17 4.22
CA GLN A 115 -9.30 -15.32 4.76
C GLN A 115 -10.80 -15.22 4.45
N LYS A 116 -11.37 -14.02 4.57
CA LYS A 116 -12.77 -13.75 4.23
C LYS A 116 -13.09 -14.02 2.75
N ALA A 117 -12.16 -13.72 1.85
CA ALA A 117 -12.30 -14.02 0.43
C ALA A 117 -12.22 -15.53 0.13
N MET A 118 -11.30 -16.26 0.78
CA MET A 118 -11.17 -17.72 0.62
C MET A 118 -12.38 -18.48 1.18
N VAL A 119 -12.93 -18.05 2.31
CA VAL A 119 -14.13 -18.66 2.91
C VAL A 119 -15.33 -18.49 1.97
N LYS A 120 -15.50 -17.30 1.36
CA LYS A 120 -16.53 -17.06 0.35
C LYS A 120 -16.40 -17.95 -0.89
N SER A 121 -15.19 -18.13 -1.43
CA SER A 121 -15.03 -18.98 -2.61
C SER A 121 -15.33 -20.45 -2.29
N SER A 122 -15.11 -20.88 -1.05
CA SER A 122 -15.37 -22.26 -0.62
C SER A 122 -16.86 -22.55 -0.44
N THR A 123 -17.65 -21.56 -0.01
CA THR A 123 -19.12 -21.68 0.12
C THR A 123 -19.87 -21.49 -1.19
N GLU A 124 -19.26 -20.91 -2.23
CA GLU A 124 -19.86 -20.77 -3.57
C GLU A 124 -19.59 -21.99 -4.49
N ILE A 125 -18.77 -22.95 -4.06
CA ILE A 125 -18.41 -24.18 -4.81
C ILE A 125 -19.26 -25.40 -4.40
N LEU A 126 -20.12 -25.27 -3.37
CA LEU A 126 -21.12 -26.26 -2.96
C LEU A 126 -22.53 -25.80 -3.33
#